data_AF-A0A0C9U5I3-F1
#
_entry.id   AF-A0A0C9U5I3-F1
#
_cell.length_a   1.000
_cell.length_b   1.000
_cell.length_c   1.000
_cell.angle_alpha   90.00
_cell.angle_beta   90.00
_cell.angle_gamma   90.00
#
_symmetry.space_group_name_H-M   'P 1'
#
loop_
_entity.id
_entity.type
_entity.pdbx_description
1 polymer ?
#
loop_
_entity_poly.entity_id
_entity_poly.type
_entity_poly.pdbx_seq_one_letter_code
_entity_poly.pdbx_strand_id
1 'polypeptide(L)' 'MACLNLPLDICFKAENMYIAGIIPGPEEPHKTALNHYLRPLIDDLVVSYTKGVYFSKT' A
#
# COMPACT_ATOMS: atom_id res chain seq x y z
N MET A 1 8.29 -7.02 1.27
CA MET A 1 8.24 -7.60 2.63
C MET A 1 6.95 -8.37 2.81
N ALA A 2 6.94 -9.37 3.69
CA ALA A 2 5.76 -10.15 4.02
C ALA A 2 4.87 -9.42 5.03
N CYS A 3 3.55 -9.53 4.89
CA CYS A 3 2.59 -9.04 5.88
C CYS A 3 2.58 -9.96 7.11
N LEU A 4 3.41 -9.64 8.10
CA LEU A 4 3.57 -10.46 9.32
C LEU A 4 2.34 -10.49 10.23
N ASN A 5 1.32 -9.68 9.94
CA ASN A 5 0.02 -9.76 10.59
C ASN A 5 -0.82 -10.95 10.09
N LEU A 6 -0.40 -11.60 9.01
CA LEU A 6 -1.05 -12.78 8.46
C LEU A 6 -0.38 -14.07 8.97
N PRO A 7 -1.12 -15.19 9.02
CA PRO A 7 -0.57 -16.51 9.29
C PRO A 7 0.63 -16.87 8.39
N LEU A 8 1.57 -17.65 8.95
CA LEU A 8 2.84 -18.04 8.32
C LEU A 8 2.66 -18.77 6.98
N ASP A 9 1.56 -19.49 6.81
CA ASP A 9 1.18 -20.22 5.60
C ASP A 9 0.75 -19.31 4.45
N ILE A 10 0.42 -18.03 4.72
CA ILE A 10 -0.02 -17.09 3.67
C ILE A 10 0.81 -15.80 3.60
N CYS A 11 1.55 -15.41 4.63
CA CYS A 11 2.24 -14.12 4.67
C CYS A 11 3.34 -13.96 3.61
N PHE A 12 3.89 -15.08 3.11
CA PHE A 12 4.89 -15.13 2.04
C PHE A 12 4.29 -15.31 0.63
N LYS A 13 2.97 -15.39 0.48
CA LYS A 13 2.34 -15.39 -0.85
C LYS A 13 2.56 -14.03 -1.51
N ALA A 14 2.78 -14.02 -2.83
CA ALA A 14 3.07 -12.80 -3.59
C ALA A 14 1.98 -11.71 -3.42
N GLU A 15 0.71 -12.12 -3.34
CA GLU A 15 -0.46 -11.27 -3.07
C GLU A 15 -0.43 -10.58 -1.70
N ASN A 16 0.32 -11.13 -0.73
CA ASN A 16 0.46 -10.61 0.63
C ASN A 16 1.81 -9.90 0.85
N MET A 17 2.61 -9.76 -0.21
CA MET A 17 3.83 -8.99 -0.17
C MET A 17 3.55 -7.52 -0.47
N TYR A 18 4.18 -6.64 0.30
CA TYR A 18 4.04 -5.20 0.12
C TYR A 18 5.39 -4.48 0.16
N ILE A 19 5.38 -3.27 -0.36
CA ILE A 19 6.50 -2.33 -0.30
C ILE A 19 6.31 -1.46 0.94
N ALA A 20 7.22 -1.49 1.91
CA ALA A 20 7.11 -0.62 3.09
C ALA A 20 7.82 0.73 2.97
N GLY A 21 8.67 0.89 1.96
CA GLY A 21 9.38 2.14 1.74
C GLY A 21 9.99 2.17 0.36
N ILE A 22 9.80 3.28 -0.33
CA ILE A 22 10.53 3.63 -1.55
C ILE A 22 11.27 4.92 -1.21
N ILE A 23 12.58 4.84 -1.00
CA ILE A 23 13.40 6.04 -0.77
C ILE A 23 14.06 6.37 -2.10
N PRO A 24 13.60 7.39 -2.83
CA PRO A 24 14.26 7.79 -4.06
C PRO A 24 15.60 8.44 -3.68
N GLY A 25 16.69 7.92 -4.24
CA GLY A 25 18.03 8.50 -4.15
C GLY A 25 18.35 9.35 -5.39
N PRO A 26 19.55 9.99 -5.43
CA PRO A 26 20.69 9.83 -4.52
C PRO A 26 20.66 10.74 -3.28
N GLU A 27 19.82 11.78 -3.26
CA GLU A 27 19.73 12.75 -2.17
C GLU A 27 18.52 12.49 -1.26
N GLU A 28 18.43 13.24 -0.14
CA GLU A 28 17.27 13.16 0.74
C GLU A 28 15.99 13.54 -0.04
N PRO A 29 14.99 12.64 -0.06
CA PRO A 29 13.76 12.92 -0.78
C PRO A 29 13.03 14.10 -0.16
N HIS A 30 12.47 14.96 -1.01
CA HIS A 30 11.52 15.97 -0.55
C HIS A 30 10.36 15.30 0.22
N LYS A 31 9.80 16.04 1.19
CA LYS A 31 8.69 15.58 2.06
C LYS A 31 7.50 14.97 1.30
N THR A 32 7.32 15.34 0.03
CA THR A 32 6.21 14.92 -0.84
C THR A 32 6.61 13.91 -1.91
N ALA A 33 7.88 13.50 -2.01
CA ALA A 33 8.35 12.58 -3.06
C ALA A 33 7.61 11.23 -3.03
N LEU A 34 7.26 10.77 -1.82
CA LEU A 34 6.46 9.55 -1.61
C LEU A 34 5.02 9.66 -2.12
N ASN A 35 4.46 10.88 -2.17
CA ASN A 35 3.07 11.08 -2.55
C ASN A 35 2.79 10.54 -3.95
N HIS A 36 3.75 10.61 -4.86
CA HIS A 36 3.59 10.11 -6.23
C HIS A 36 3.32 8.60 -6.27
N TYR A 37 3.93 7.83 -5.38
CA TYR A 37 3.74 6.37 -5.31
C TYR A 37 2.46 5.99 -4.59
N LEU A 38 2.09 6.77 -3.56
CA LEU A 38 0.91 6.49 -2.74
C LEU A 38 -0.39 7.03 -3.36
N ARG A 39 -0.31 8.03 -4.25
CA ARG A 39 -1.48 8.74 -4.78
C ARG A 39 -2.56 7.82 -5.36
N PRO A 40 -2.26 6.83 -6.22
CA PRO A 40 -3.31 5.95 -6.76
C PRO A 40 -4.07 5.20 -5.65
N LEU A 41 -3.34 4.68 -4.66
CA LEU A 41 -3.95 4.00 -3.52
C LEU A 41 -4.79 4.96 -2.67
N ILE A 42 -4.28 6.16 -2.39
CA ILE A 42 -5.00 7.16 -1.60
C ILE A 42 -6.26 7.62 -2.33
N ASP A 43 -6.22 7.82 -3.65
CA ASP A 43 -7.37 8.20 -4.45
C ASP A 43 -8.49 7.14 -4.34
N ASP A 44 -8.15 5.85 -4.43
CA ASP A 44 -9.10 4.74 -4.26
C ASP A 44 -9.68 4.67 -2.82
N LEU A 45 -8.83 4.89 -1.82
CA LEU A 45 -9.24 4.91 -0.41
C LEU A 45 -10.17 6.09 -0.10
N VAL A 46 -9.91 7.27 -0.67
CA VAL A 46 -10.76 8.46 -0.49
C VAL A 46 -12.14 8.23 -1.10
N VAL A 47 -12.21 7.66 -2.31
CA VAL A 47 -13.49 7.32 -2.95
C VAL A 47 -14.25 6.31 -2.08
N SER A 48 -13.58 5.26 -1.62
CA SER A 48 -14.16 4.21 -0.77
C SER A 48 -14.67 4.77 0.57
N TYR A 49 -13.92 5.69 1.19
CA TYR A 49 -14.30 6.31 2.45
C TYR A 49 -15.50 7.25 2.31
N THR A 50 -15.54 8.04 1.23
CA THR A 50 -16.58 9.07 1.03
C THR A 50 -17.90 8.51 0.50
N LYS A 51 -17.85 7.48 -0.36
CA LYS A 51 -19.04 6.90 -1.00
C LYS A 51 -19.46 5.55 -0.43
N GLY A 52 -18.59 4.91 0.35
CA GLY A 52 -18.73 3.52 0.74
C GLY A 52 -18.32 2.59 -0.41
N VAL A 53 -17.86 1.39 -0.06
CA VAL A 53 -17.56 0.31 -1.00
C VAL A 53 -18.05 -1.01 -0.42
N TYR A 54 -18.63 -1.85 -1.29
CA TYR A 54 -19.05 -3.20 -0.93
C TYR A 54 -18.22 -4.22 -1.71
N PHE A 55 -17.51 -5.08 -0.98
CA PHE A 55 -16.78 -6.20 -1.54
C PHE A 55 -17.57 -7.49 -1.30
N SER A 56 -17.95 -8.19 -2.36
CA SER A 56 -18.71 -9.45 -2.27
C SER A 56 -17.86 -10.65 -1.85
N LYS A 57 -16.54 -10.49 -1.87
CA LYS A 57 -15.52 -11.47 -1.50
C LYS A 57 -14.20 -10.73 -1.25
N THR A 58 -13.39 -11.26 -0.35
CA THR A 58 -12.02 -10.80 -0.02
C THR A 58 -11.05 -11.93 -0.27
#